data_AF-A0A6A8DA28-F1
#
_entry.id   AF-A0A6A8DA28-F1
#
_cell.length_a   1.000
_cell.length_b   1.000
_cell.length_c   1.000
_cell.angle_alpha   90.00
_cell.angle_beta   90.00
_cell.angle_gamma   90.00
#
_symmetry.space_group_name_H-M   'P 1'
#
loop_
_entity.id
_entity.type
_entity.pdbx_description
1 polymer ?
#
loop_
_entity_poly.entity_id
_entity_poly.type
_entity_poly.pdbx_seq_one_letter_code
_entity_poly.pdbx_strand_id
1 'polypeptide(L)'
;MFKQGSALITNWKNNRDKISALFKERKSQTAKKPLLENAEKFMQTVYILNHHSWNEEANFSKDIENFIHKPFNVSERLQFIVDNAEHYHSYIQLNELFNEIEKIYARVEILEVKKHK
;
A
#
# COMPACT_ATOMS: atom_id res chain seq x y z
N MET A 1 -15.65 -8.18 -1.77
CA MET A 1 -14.62 -7.60 -0.88
C MET A 1 -13.27 -7.51 -1.57
N PHE A 2 -12.66 -8.62 -2.02
CA PHE A 2 -11.33 -8.61 -2.66
C PHE A 2 -11.17 -7.74 -3.92
N LYS A 3 -12.23 -7.53 -4.71
CA LYS A 3 -12.18 -6.66 -5.88
C LYS A 3 -11.78 -5.22 -5.56
N GLN A 4 -12.11 -4.71 -4.37
CA GLN A 4 -11.79 -3.34 -3.96
C GLN A 4 -10.29 -3.17 -3.71
N GLY A 5 -9.64 -4.07 -2.96
CA GLY A 5 -8.18 -4.00 -2.75
C GLY A 5 -7.38 -4.21 -4.04
N SER A 6 -7.83 -5.10 -4.94
CA SER A 6 -7.20 -5.27 -6.27
C SER A 6 -7.30 -4.00 -7.14
N ALA A 7 -8.41 -3.26 -7.04
CA ALA A 7 -8.57 -1.98 -7.71
C ALA A 7 -7.60 -0.91 -7.17
N LEU A 8 -7.32 -0.90 -5.86
CA LEU A 8 -6.33 0.00 -5.25
C LEU A 8 -4.89 -0.32 -5.72
N ILE A 9 -4.53 -1.60 -5.84
CA ILE A 9 -3.23 -2.02 -6.40
C ILE A 9 -3.11 -1.58 -7.87
N THR A 10 -4.18 -1.73 -8.65
CA THR A 10 -4.22 -1.26 -10.04
C THR A 10 -4.10 0.26 -10.13
N ASN A 11 -4.74 0.99 -9.21
CA ASN A 11 -4.61 2.44 -9.10
C ASN A 11 -3.16 2.86 -8.88
N TRP A 12 -2.42 2.16 -8.01
CA TRP A 12 -0.99 2.39 -7.81
C TRP A 12 -0.20 2.21 -9.11
N LYS A 13 -0.38 1.08 -9.81
CA LYS A 13 0.32 0.80 -11.07
C LYS A 13 0.13 1.88 -12.12
N ASN A 14 -1.08 2.44 -12.22
CA ASN A 14 -1.41 3.49 -13.19
C ASN A 14 -0.84 4.88 -12.81
N ASN A 15 -0.47 5.09 -11.55
CA ASN A 15 -0.04 6.40 -11.05
C ASN A 15 1.44 6.46 -10.63
N ARG A 16 2.08 5.32 -10.33
CA ARG A 16 3.43 5.27 -9.78
C ARG A 16 4.47 5.95 -10.68
N ASP A 17 4.31 5.86 -12.00
CA ASP A 17 5.26 6.44 -12.94
C ASP A 17 5.17 7.98 -12.97
N LYS A 18 3.98 8.54 -12.74
CA LYS A 18 3.78 9.99 -12.59
C LYS A 18 4.48 10.50 -11.33
N ILE A 19 4.35 9.78 -10.21
CA ILE A 19 5.01 10.13 -8.94
C ILE A 19 6.54 10.02 -9.10
N SER A 20 7.02 8.95 -9.74
CA SER A 20 8.44 8.76 -10.07
C SER A 20 8.99 9.90 -10.93
N ALA A 21 8.22 10.36 -11.93
CA ALA A 21 8.60 11.49 -12.77
C ALA A 21 8.75 12.79 -11.96
N LEU A 22 7.85 13.08 -11.02
CA LEU A 22 7.96 14.25 -10.16
C LEU A 22 9.28 14.25 -9.34
N PHE A 23 9.69 13.10 -8.81
CA PHE A 23 10.98 12.99 -8.12
C PHE A 23 12.18 13.17 -9.07
N LYS A 24 12.12 12.60 -10.27
CA LYS A 24 13.19 12.76 -11.29
C LYS A 24 13.34 14.23 -11.73
N GLU A 25 12.23 14.94 -11.83
CA GLU A 25 12.18 16.38 -12.15
C GLU A 25 12.50 17.28 -10.94
N ARG A 26 12.90 16.71 -9.80
CA ARG A 26 13.19 17.43 -8.54
C ARG A 26 11.99 18.22 -8.00
N LYS A 27 10.76 17.82 -8.36
CA LYS A 27 9.49 18.37 -7.86
C LYS A 27 9.02 17.62 -6.61
N SER A 28 9.92 17.42 -5.65
CA SER A 28 9.68 16.63 -4.43
C SER A 28 8.47 17.10 -3.62
N GLN A 29 8.27 18.42 -3.51
CA GLN A 29 7.11 18.97 -2.79
C GLN A 29 5.78 18.64 -3.49
N THR A 30 5.77 18.63 -4.82
CA THR A 30 4.60 18.20 -5.59
C THR A 30 4.38 16.69 -5.51
N ALA A 31 5.45 15.89 -5.38
CA ALA A 31 5.38 14.43 -5.26
C ALA A 31 4.84 13.96 -3.90
N LYS A 32 5.05 14.75 -2.84
CA LYS A 32 4.67 14.43 -1.46
C LYS A 32 3.19 14.05 -1.31
N LYS A 33 2.28 14.92 -1.78
CA LYS A 33 0.83 14.70 -1.67
C LYS A 33 0.37 13.38 -2.33
N PRO A 34 0.62 13.13 -3.63
CA PRO A 34 0.20 11.89 -4.26
C PRO A 34 0.91 10.66 -3.69
N LEU A 35 2.11 10.79 -3.11
CA LEU A 35 2.76 9.68 -2.42
C LEU A 35 2.00 9.29 -1.14
N LEU A 36 1.66 10.26 -0.28
CA LEU A 36 0.92 10.02 0.96
C LEU A 36 -0.48 9.47 0.69
N GLU A 37 -1.19 10.00 -0.30
CA GLU A 37 -2.51 9.47 -0.71
C GLU A 37 -2.43 8.00 -1.16
N ASN A 38 -1.33 7.60 -1.80
CA ASN A 38 -1.14 6.19 -2.19
C ASN A 38 -0.63 5.31 -1.03
N ALA A 39 0.06 5.88 -0.04
CA ALA A 39 0.38 5.18 1.21
C ALA A 39 -0.90 4.84 1.98
N GLU A 40 -1.88 5.75 2.01
CA GLU A 40 -3.19 5.48 2.60
C GLU A 40 -3.96 4.38 1.86
N LYS A 41 -3.99 4.43 0.52
CA LYS A 41 -4.58 3.35 -0.29
C LYS A 41 -3.88 2.01 -0.08
N PHE A 42 -2.58 2.02 0.16
CA PHE A 42 -1.85 0.82 0.54
C PHE A 42 -2.37 0.28 1.89
N MET A 43 -2.52 1.13 2.89
CA MET A 43 -3.10 0.75 4.19
C MET A 43 -4.50 0.13 4.03
N GLN A 44 -5.37 0.78 3.25
CA GLN A 44 -6.69 0.26 2.90
C GLN A 44 -6.63 -1.13 2.24
N THR A 45 -5.67 -1.34 1.33
CA THR A 45 -5.47 -2.63 0.66
C THR A 45 -5.14 -3.74 1.66
N VAL A 46 -4.27 -3.44 2.62
CA VAL A 46 -3.87 -4.39 3.68
C VAL A 46 -5.07 -4.74 4.58
N TYR A 47 -5.91 -3.76 4.94
CA TYR A 47 -7.13 -4.00 5.70
C TYR A 47 -8.11 -4.92 4.96
N ILE A 48 -8.40 -4.60 3.69
CA ILE A 48 -9.32 -5.39 2.86
C ILE A 48 -8.83 -6.84 2.73
N LEU A 49 -7.51 -7.03 2.53
CA LEU A 49 -6.89 -8.35 2.42
C LEU A 49 -7.08 -9.20 3.69
N ASN A 50 -7.15 -8.56 4.85
CA ASN A 50 -7.37 -9.22 6.13
C ASN A 50 -8.85 -9.19 6.56
N HIS A 51 -9.78 -8.88 5.65
CA HIS A 51 -11.22 -8.81 5.92
C HIS A 51 -11.64 -7.76 6.97
N HIS A 52 -10.81 -6.74 7.19
CA HIS A 52 -11.13 -5.62 8.05
C HIS A 52 -11.59 -4.40 7.23
N SER A 53 -12.49 -3.61 7.81
CA SER A 53 -12.89 -2.32 7.24
C SER A 53 -11.85 -1.25 7.55
N TRP A 54 -11.50 -0.43 6.56
CA TRP A 54 -10.68 0.76 6.79
C TRP A 54 -11.48 1.85 7.49
N ASN A 55 -10.83 2.52 8.44
CA ASN A 55 -11.30 3.75 9.07
C ASN A 55 -10.11 4.73 9.10
N GLU A 56 -10.34 6.00 8.80
CA GLU A 56 -9.29 7.04 8.82
C GLU A 56 -8.71 7.26 10.23
N GLU A 57 -9.48 6.96 11.28
CA GLU A 57 -9.02 7.03 12.68
C GLU A 57 -8.34 5.73 13.16
N ALA A 58 -8.17 4.74 12.28
CA ALA A 58 -7.57 3.45 12.66
C ALA A 58 -6.09 3.60 13.02
N ASN A 59 -5.65 2.88 14.06
CA ASN A 59 -4.25 2.86 14.44
C ASN A 59 -3.54 1.74 13.66
N PHE A 60 -3.18 2.05 12.40
CA PHE A 60 -2.59 1.09 11.48
C PHE A 60 -1.43 0.29 12.09
N SER A 61 -0.52 0.94 12.82
CA SER A 61 0.65 0.30 13.43
C SER A 61 0.26 -0.75 14.47
N LYS A 62 -0.77 -0.48 15.28
CA LYS A 62 -1.30 -1.44 16.26
C LYS A 62 -2.10 -2.55 15.60
N ASP A 63 -2.95 -2.20 14.64
CA ASP A 63 -3.88 -3.16 14.04
C ASP A 63 -3.14 -4.20 13.20
N ILE A 64 -2.08 -3.78 12.50
CA ILE A 64 -1.29 -4.67 11.65
C ILE A 64 -0.52 -5.73 12.42
N GLU A 65 -0.27 -5.57 13.72
CA GLU A 65 0.35 -6.61 14.57
C GLU A 65 -0.46 -7.91 14.51
N ASN A 66 -1.79 -7.80 14.48
CA ASN A 66 -2.71 -8.94 14.46
C ASN A 66 -3.04 -9.45 13.04
N PHE A 67 -2.63 -8.73 12.00
CA PHE A 67 -2.91 -9.13 10.62
C PHE A 67 -2.04 -10.29 10.18
N ILE A 68 -2.66 -11.25 9.51
CA ILE A 68 -2.01 -12.47 9.01
C ILE A 68 -1.33 -12.19 7.67
N HIS A 69 -1.97 -11.40 6.80
CA HIS A 69 -1.53 -11.14 5.44
C HIS A 69 -0.97 -9.72 5.33
N LYS A 70 0.35 -9.58 5.45
CA LYS A 70 1.04 -8.29 5.40
C LYS A 70 2.44 -8.41 4.79
N PRO A 71 2.97 -7.33 4.17
CA PRO A 71 4.35 -7.30 3.72
C PRO A 71 5.32 -7.29 4.91
N PHE A 72 6.60 -7.53 4.63
CA PHE A 72 7.62 -7.56 5.67
C PHE A 72 7.94 -6.13 6.16
N ASN A 73 8.09 -5.96 7.48
CA ASN A 73 8.39 -4.68 8.15
C ASN A 73 7.51 -3.50 7.70
N VAL A 74 6.24 -3.79 7.45
CA VAL A 74 5.29 -2.85 6.88
C VAL A 74 5.09 -1.60 7.75
N SER A 75 5.11 -1.73 9.08
CA SER A 75 4.96 -0.60 10.01
C SER A 75 6.13 0.36 9.91
N GLU A 76 7.37 -0.14 9.99
CA GLU A 76 8.59 0.66 9.92
C GLU A 76 8.72 1.34 8.56
N ARG A 77 8.39 0.62 7.49
CA ARG A 77 8.46 1.15 6.11
C ARG A 77 7.42 2.23 5.87
N LEU A 78 6.18 2.06 6.35
CA LEU A 78 5.17 3.11 6.24
C LEU A 78 5.52 4.32 7.09
N GLN A 79 6.02 4.13 8.31
CA GLN A 79 6.49 5.24 9.15
C GLN A 79 7.58 6.04 8.41
N PHE A 80 8.57 5.36 7.85
CA PHE A 80 9.60 6.00 7.04
C PHE A 80 9.01 6.80 5.86
N ILE A 81 8.06 6.22 5.12
CA ILE A 81 7.41 6.88 3.96
C ILE A 81 6.69 8.16 4.39
N VAL A 82 5.95 8.12 5.51
CA VAL A 82 5.20 9.27 6.02
C VAL A 82 6.14 10.38 6.47
N ASP A 83 7.19 10.03 7.20
CA ASP A 83 8.16 10.99 7.75
C ASP A 83 9.03 11.62 6.65
N ASN A 84 9.23 10.92 5.53
CA ASN A 84 10.17 11.31 4.48
C ASN A 84 9.49 11.42 3.10
N ALA A 85 8.22 11.82 3.04
CA ALA A 85 7.43 11.75 1.81
C ALA A 85 7.96 12.62 0.64
N GLU A 86 8.82 13.60 0.90
CA GLU A 86 9.55 14.38 -0.11
C GLU A 86 10.83 13.71 -0.65
N HIS A 87 11.18 12.52 -0.17
CA HIS A 87 12.37 11.79 -0.61
C HIS A 87 12.02 10.69 -1.62
N TYR A 88 12.83 10.55 -2.67
CA TYR A 88 12.63 9.50 -3.68
C TYR A 88 12.68 8.09 -3.08
N HIS A 89 13.42 7.89 -1.99
CA HIS A 89 13.46 6.60 -1.30
C HIS A 89 12.08 6.18 -0.78
N SER A 90 11.25 7.12 -0.34
CA SER A 90 9.87 6.85 0.10
C SER A 90 8.99 6.35 -1.06
N TYR A 91 9.21 6.84 -2.28
CA TYR A 91 8.59 6.25 -3.46
C TYR A 91 9.04 4.81 -3.72
N ILE A 92 10.34 4.52 -3.61
CA ILE A 92 10.87 3.17 -3.79
C ILE A 92 10.25 2.22 -2.76
N GLN A 93 10.22 2.64 -1.48
CA GLN A 93 9.63 1.87 -0.39
C GLN A 93 8.14 1.58 -0.63
N LEU A 94 7.36 2.59 -1.03
CA LEU A 94 5.94 2.39 -1.32
C LEU A 94 5.74 1.46 -2.53
N ASN A 95 6.57 1.58 -3.57
CA ASN A 95 6.50 0.72 -4.74
C ASN A 95 6.77 -0.75 -4.39
N GLU A 96 7.80 -1.00 -3.58
CA GLU A 96 8.13 -2.33 -3.09
C GLU A 96 7.02 -2.92 -2.22
N LEU A 97 6.46 -2.14 -1.30
CA LEU A 97 5.29 -2.55 -0.50
C LEU A 97 4.12 -2.98 -1.39
N PHE A 98 3.82 -2.22 -2.44
CA PHE A 98 2.77 -2.60 -3.40
C PHE A 98 3.11 -3.87 -4.20
N ASN A 99 4.37 -4.07 -4.60
CA ASN A 99 4.79 -5.28 -5.30
C ASN A 99 4.72 -6.52 -4.39
N GLU A 100 5.00 -6.36 -3.10
CA GLU A 100 4.88 -7.43 -2.10
C GLU A 100 3.41 -7.77 -1.83
N ILE A 101 2.58 -6.77 -1.52
CA ILE A 101 1.16 -7.01 -1.19
C ILE A 101 0.42 -7.61 -2.37
N GLU A 102 0.73 -7.24 -3.62
CA GLU A 102 0.11 -7.83 -4.80
C GLU A 102 0.30 -9.35 -4.86
N LYS A 103 1.51 -9.85 -4.57
CA LYS A 103 1.81 -11.29 -4.56
C LYS A 103 1.02 -12.00 -3.48
N ILE A 104 0.93 -11.39 -2.29
CA ILE A 104 0.16 -11.95 -1.17
C ILE A 104 -1.33 -11.97 -1.54
N TYR A 105 -1.83 -10.88 -2.11
CA TYR A 105 -3.23 -10.73 -2.50
C TYR A 105 -3.66 -11.80 -3.50
N ALA A 106 -2.89 -11.99 -4.57
CA ALA A 106 -3.17 -13.02 -5.58
C ALA A 106 -3.19 -14.42 -4.96
N ARG A 107 -2.27 -14.73 -4.04
CA ARG A 107 -2.26 -16.01 -3.32
C ARG A 107 -3.50 -16.21 -2.46
N VAL A 108 -3.88 -15.21 -1.66
CA VAL A 108 -5.03 -15.30 -0.75
C VAL A 108 -6.33 -15.42 -1.55
N GLU A 109 -6.49 -14.63 -2.63
CA GLU A 109 -7.67 -14.69 -3.48
C GLU A 109 -7.89 -16.09 -4.08
N ILE A 110 -6.82 -16.73 -4.59
CA ILE A 110 -6.90 -18.11 -5.11
C ILE A 110 -7.30 -19.11 -4.02
N LEU A 111 -6.75 -18.98 -2.81
CA LEU A 111 -7.05 -19.89 -1.69
C LEU A 111 -8.51 -19.75 -1.24
N GLU A 112 -9.03 -18.52 -1.16
CA GLU A 112 -10.42 -18.26 -0.78
C GLU A 112 -11.41 -18.76 -1.82
N VAL A 113 -11.11 -18.61 -3.12
CA VAL A 113 -11.95 -19.18 -4.19
C VAL A 113 -12.02 -20.72 -4.10
N LYS A 114 -10.91 -21.38 -3.73
CA LYS A 114 -10.89 -22.85 -3.57
C LYS A 114 -11.66 -23.33 -2.35
N LYS A 115 -11.73 -22.56 -1.26
CA LYS A 115 -12.51 -22.93 -0.06
C LYS A 115 -14.02 -22.96 -0.29
N HIS A 116 -14.51 -22.24 -1.30
CA HIS A 116 -15.93 -22.09 -1.61
C HIS A 116 -16.38 -22.90 -2.84
N LYS A 117 -15.52 -23.79 -3.35
CA LYS A 117 -15.84 -24.79 -4.39
C LYS A 117 -15.96 -26.16 -3.76
#